data_AF-W5WJG3-F1
#
_entry.id   AF-W5WJG3-F1
#
_cell.length_a   1.000
_cell.length_b   1.000
_cell.length_c   1.000
_cell.angle_alpha   90.00
_cell.angle_beta   90.00
_cell.angle_gamma   90.00
#
_symmetry.space_group_name_H-M   'P 1'
#
loop_
_entity.id
_entity.type
_entity.pdbx_description
1 polymer ?
#
loop_
_entity_poly.entity_id
_entity_poly.type
_entity_poly.pdbx_seq_one_letter_code
_entity_poly.pdbx_strand_id
1 'polypeptide(L)'
;MTTEDTLRCRRGTHCTNARTYTNTADDGTTRARVPDWATAPSGLCRMDTDTVRRAIEQALADYDELGELLGKGANPLTEPTGGTRELPVPIRLNVEALQAALVDELERWAWPVAERAGTYLHIGGRPNYRARRSVDVLLDSWPALLDLPMTAVMRWSGDARVVVEEDGVDGGLALLGLHDRVEALAGRSHRSDRLWTPCPACSRLSLERQEGDSHINCRRCRHRMTLDDYDNLSRILARAYEHDAA
;
A
#
# COMPACT_ATOMS: atom_id res chain seq x y z
N MET A 1 -12.61 -11.86 -20.47
CA MET A 1 -12.41 -10.43 -20.14
C MET A 1 -13.25 -9.63 -21.10
N THR A 2 -14.36 -9.05 -20.62
CA THR A 2 -15.14 -8.12 -21.44
C THR A 2 -14.38 -6.81 -21.55
N THR A 3 -14.58 -6.03 -22.62
CA THR A 3 -13.92 -4.74 -22.87
C THR A 3 -14.12 -3.70 -21.74
N GLU A 4 -15.10 -3.91 -20.85
CA GLU A 4 -15.29 -3.10 -19.64
C GLU A 4 -14.27 -3.41 -18.53
N ASP A 5 -13.76 -4.65 -18.43
CA ASP A 5 -12.78 -5.03 -17.41
C ASP A 5 -11.43 -4.33 -17.62
N THR A 6 -11.05 -4.11 -18.89
CA THR A 6 -9.82 -3.39 -19.26
C THR A 6 -9.82 -1.90 -18.87
N LEU A 7 -10.97 -1.34 -18.53
CA LEU A 7 -11.10 0.05 -18.08
C LEU A 7 -11.16 0.17 -16.55
N ARG A 8 -11.12 -0.94 -15.81
CA ARG A 8 -11.14 -0.95 -14.35
C ARG A 8 -9.72 -0.83 -13.78
N CYS A 9 -9.62 -0.26 -12.58
CA CYS A 9 -8.36 -0.19 -11.85
C CYS A 9 -7.76 -1.59 -11.69
N ARG A 10 -6.52 -1.77 -12.16
CA ARG A 10 -5.78 -3.04 -12.10
C ARG A 10 -5.46 -3.53 -10.70
N ARG A 11 -5.56 -2.66 -9.68
CA ARG A 11 -5.53 -3.10 -8.28
C ARG A 11 -6.71 -4.02 -7.91
N GLY A 12 -7.74 -4.08 -8.75
CA GLY A 12 -8.82 -5.06 -8.66
C GLY A 12 -9.60 -4.96 -7.36
N THR A 13 -9.79 -6.09 -6.68
CA THR A 13 -10.52 -6.17 -5.40
C THR A 13 -9.85 -5.35 -4.29
N HIS A 14 -8.56 -5.04 -4.41
CA HIS A 14 -7.82 -4.21 -3.47
C HIS A 14 -7.89 -2.71 -3.79
N CYS A 15 -8.56 -2.31 -4.87
CA CYS A 15 -8.73 -0.90 -5.24
C CYS A 15 -9.30 -0.08 -4.07
N THR A 16 -8.61 0.99 -3.68
CA THR A 16 -8.98 1.80 -2.51
C THR A 16 -10.34 2.47 -2.71
N ASN A 17 -10.67 2.83 -3.96
CA ASN A 17 -11.92 3.50 -4.33
C ASN A 17 -13.01 2.53 -4.83
N ALA A 18 -12.79 1.21 -4.66
CA ALA A 18 -13.78 0.22 -5.05
C ALA A 18 -15.11 0.43 -4.33
N ARG A 19 -16.20 0.27 -5.08
CA ARG A 19 -17.56 0.37 -4.57
C ARG A 19 -18.06 -1.02 -4.24
N THR A 20 -18.80 -1.14 -3.13
CA THR A 20 -19.46 -2.40 -2.78
C THR A 20 -20.90 -2.32 -3.26
N TYR A 21 -21.31 -3.31 -4.05
CA TYR A 21 -22.68 -3.49 -4.49
C TYR A 21 -23.25 -4.69 -3.76
N THR A 22 -24.37 -4.49 -3.07
CA THR A 22 -25.20 -5.56 -2.52
C THR A 22 -26.27 -5.88 -3.55
N ASN A 23 -26.22 -7.07 -4.13
CA ASN A 23 -27.34 -7.57 -4.92
C ASN A 23 -28.17 -8.49 -4.02
N THR A 24 -29.45 -8.16 -3.87
CA THR A 24 -30.41 -8.99 -3.12
C THR A 24 -31.17 -9.78 -4.17
N ALA A 25 -30.69 -10.99 -4.45
CA ALA A 25 -31.42 -11.94 -5.28
C ALA A 25 -32.24 -12.87 -4.36
N ASP A 26 -33.21 -13.59 -4.94
CA ASP A 26 -34.09 -14.51 -4.20
C ASP A 26 -33.31 -15.62 -3.44
N ASP A 27 -32.06 -15.88 -3.84
CA ASP A 27 -31.17 -16.90 -3.25
C ASP A 27 -30.22 -16.36 -2.16
N GLY A 28 -30.35 -15.08 -1.78
CA GLY A 28 -29.59 -14.44 -0.71
C GLY A 28 -28.79 -13.20 -1.13
N THR A 29 -28.25 -12.49 -0.13
CA THR A 29 -27.52 -11.24 -0.33
C THR A 29 -26.06 -11.52 -0.72
N THR A 30 -25.69 -11.21 -1.96
CA THR A 30 -24.30 -11.25 -2.41
C THR A 30 -23.68 -9.85 -2.39
N ARG A 31 -22.47 -9.74 -1.83
CA ARG A 31 -21.68 -8.50 -1.81
C ARG A 31 -20.56 -8.61 -2.83
N ALA A 32 -20.62 -7.80 -3.89
CA ALA A 32 -19.55 -7.70 -4.88
C ALA A 32 -18.79 -6.39 -4.69
N ARG A 33 -17.46 -6.44 -4.72
CA ARG A 33 -16.59 -5.25 -4.70
C ARG A 33 -16.11 -4.97 -6.11
N VAL A 34 -16.56 -3.85 -6.67
CA VAL A 34 -16.24 -3.45 -8.05
C VAL A 34 -15.19 -2.34 -8.01
N PRO A 35 -14.04 -2.49 -8.70
CA PRO A 35 -13.00 -1.47 -8.75
C PRO A 35 -13.50 -0.20 -9.42
N ASP A 36 -12.89 0.94 -9.06
CA ASP A 36 -13.17 2.19 -9.77
C ASP A 36 -12.55 2.17 -11.17
N TRP A 37 -12.95 3.13 -12.00
CA TRP A 37 -12.38 3.26 -13.35
C TRP A 37 -10.89 3.65 -13.29
N ALA A 38 -10.08 3.03 -14.14
CA ALA A 38 -8.69 3.38 -14.32
C ALA A 38 -8.57 4.73 -15.04
N THR A 39 -7.57 5.51 -14.66
CA THR A 39 -7.14 6.67 -15.44
C THR A 39 -6.25 6.15 -16.56
N ALA A 40 -6.72 6.18 -17.80
CA ALA A 40 -5.86 5.88 -18.95
C ALA A 40 -4.73 6.93 -19.03
N PRO A 41 -3.47 6.54 -19.34
CA PRO A 41 -3.00 5.18 -19.71
C PRO A 41 -2.55 4.31 -18.52
N SER A 42 -2.42 4.86 -17.31
CA SER A 42 -1.78 4.23 -16.14
C SER A 42 -2.40 2.93 -15.61
N GLY A 43 -3.55 2.48 -16.11
CA GLY A 43 -4.24 1.26 -15.62
C GLY A 43 -4.70 1.30 -14.16
N LEU A 44 -4.45 2.38 -13.42
CA LEU A 44 -4.84 2.58 -12.03
C LEU A 44 -5.80 3.77 -11.90
N CYS A 45 -6.69 3.73 -10.91
CA CYS A 45 -7.45 4.92 -10.54
C CYS A 45 -6.53 5.91 -9.80
N ARG A 46 -6.81 7.22 -9.88
CA ARG A 46 -5.99 8.27 -9.23
C ARG A 46 -5.61 7.95 -7.78
N MET A 47 -6.53 7.38 -7.01
CA MET A 47 -6.27 7.08 -5.60
C MET A 47 -5.29 5.94 -5.39
N ASP A 48 -5.32 4.92 -6.26
CA ASP A 48 -4.35 3.82 -6.20
C ASP A 48 -3.00 4.26 -6.78
N THR A 49 -2.99 5.13 -7.81
CA THR A 49 -1.78 5.81 -8.28
C THR A 49 -1.07 6.54 -7.13
N ASP A 50 -1.79 7.37 -6.38
CA ASP A 50 -1.24 8.07 -5.22
C ASP A 50 -0.77 7.11 -4.12
N THR A 51 -1.46 5.97 -3.95
CA THR A 51 -1.12 4.98 -2.92
C THR A 51 0.18 4.27 -3.25
N VAL A 52 0.37 3.87 -4.52
CA VAL A 52 1.64 3.28 -4.96
C VAL A 52 2.78 4.27 -4.81
N ARG A 53 2.58 5.54 -5.24
CA ARG A 53 3.61 6.57 -5.08
C ARG A 53 4.04 6.73 -3.62
N ARG A 54 3.09 6.80 -2.68
CA ARG A 54 3.40 6.89 -1.24
C ARG A 54 4.16 5.68 -0.71
N ALA A 55 3.83 4.47 -1.18
CA ALA A 55 4.58 3.28 -0.81
C ALA A 55 6.06 3.38 -1.23
N ILE A 56 6.34 3.95 -2.42
CA ILE A 56 7.72 4.20 -2.85
C ILE A 56 8.38 5.29 -1.99
N GLU A 57 7.66 6.37 -1.66
CA GLU A 57 8.15 7.41 -0.75
C GLU A 57 8.50 6.84 0.65
N GLN A 58 7.77 5.82 1.10
CA GLN A 58 7.95 5.16 2.40
C GLN A 58 8.96 4.00 2.37
N ALA A 59 9.38 3.52 1.20
CA ALA A 59 10.20 2.31 1.08
C ALA A 59 11.54 2.36 1.84
N LEU A 60 12.14 3.55 2.02
CA LEU A 60 13.34 3.68 2.84
C LEU A 60 13.06 3.56 4.34
N ALA A 61 11.95 4.11 4.80
CA ALA A 61 11.52 3.93 6.18
C ALA A 61 11.18 2.46 6.45
N ASP A 62 10.52 1.80 5.50
CA ASP A 62 10.25 0.36 5.54
C ASP A 62 11.56 -0.45 5.64
N TYR A 63 12.57 -0.10 4.84
CA TYR A 63 13.87 -0.75 4.88
C TYR A 63 14.57 -0.60 6.23
N ASP A 64 14.58 0.63 6.78
CA ASP A 64 15.22 0.93 8.07
C ASP A 64 14.51 0.20 9.22
N GLU A 65 13.17 0.14 9.19
CA GLU A 65 12.40 -0.59 10.18
C GLU A 65 12.65 -2.10 10.15
N LEU A 66 12.72 -2.71 8.96
CA LEU A 66 13.10 -4.12 8.86
C LEU A 66 14.47 -4.34 9.53
N GLY A 67 15.40 -3.39 9.36
CA GLY A 67 16.69 -3.37 10.05
C GLY A 67 16.55 -3.27 11.58
N GLU A 68 15.63 -2.45 12.09
CA GLU A 68 15.35 -2.38 13.53
C GLU A 68 14.76 -3.69 14.08
N LEU A 69 13.86 -4.34 13.34
CA LEU A 69 13.28 -5.62 13.74
C LEU A 69 14.36 -6.71 13.87
N LEU A 70 15.36 -6.70 12.98
CA LEU A 70 16.55 -7.56 13.11
C LEU A 70 17.38 -7.20 14.35
N GLY A 71 17.59 -5.91 14.61
CA GLY A 71 18.38 -5.40 15.74
C GLY A 71 17.75 -5.63 17.12
N LYS A 72 16.42 -5.49 17.24
CA LYS A 72 15.66 -5.75 18.49
C LYS A 72 15.76 -7.22 18.92
N GLY A 73 15.96 -8.15 17.99
CA GLY A 73 16.27 -9.54 18.29
C GLY A 73 17.67 -9.80 18.85
N ALA A 74 18.58 -8.81 18.86
CA ALA A 74 20.01 -8.99 19.08
C ALA A 74 20.58 -8.33 20.36
N ASN A 75 19.77 -7.69 21.21
CA ASN A 75 20.29 -6.91 22.34
C ASN A 75 20.70 -7.80 23.54
N PRO A 76 21.99 -7.86 23.97
CA PRO A 76 22.46 -8.76 25.04
C PRO A 76 22.39 -8.19 26.47
N LEU A 77 21.90 -6.95 26.65
CA LEU A 77 22.08 -6.18 27.90
C LEU A 77 20.83 -6.03 28.78
N THR A 78 19.72 -6.70 28.46
CA THR A 78 18.54 -6.75 29.34
C THR A 78 18.54 -8.04 30.15
N GLU A 79 18.36 -7.91 31.46
CA GLU A 79 18.32 -8.99 32.45
C GLU A 79 17.37 -10.12 32.04
N PRO A 80 17.75 -11.39 32.26
CA PRO A 80 16.98 -12.54 31.80
C PRO A 80 15.78 -12.79 32.71
N THR A 81 14.61 -12.27 32.35
CA THR A 81 13.35 -12.91 32.76
C THR A 81 13.17 -14.17 31.92
N GLY A 82 13.09 -15.32 32.60
CA GLY A 82 12.99 -16.64 31.98
C GLY A 82 11.77 -16.75 31.06
N GLY A 83 12.03 -16.75 29.76
CA GLY A 83 11.05 -16.98 28.70
C GLY A 83 11.77 -16.98 27.36
N THR A 84 12.14 -18.18 26.88
CA THR A 84 12.60 -18.52 25.52
C THR A 84 13.25 -17.39 24.70
N ARG A 85 14.59 -17.35 24.77
CA ARG A 85 15.51 -16.34 24.22
C ARG A 85 15.81 -16.48 22.71
N GLU A 86 14.95 -17.15 21.95
CA GLU A 86 15.07 -17.28 20.50
C GLU A 86 13.78 -16.76 19.87
N LEU A 87 13.89 -15.69 19.07
CA LEU A 87 12.91 -15.53 18.00
C LEU A 87 13.04 -16.77 17.12
N PRO A 88 11.94 -17.50 16.82
CA PRO A 88 12.03 -18.68 15.99
C PRO A 88 12.76 -18.32 14.70
N VAL A 89 13.82 -19.07 14.37
CA VAL A 89 14.62 -18.95 13.14
C VAL A 89 13.78 -18.62 11.88
N PRO A 90 12.54 -19.13 11.72
CA PRO A 90 11.63 -18.69 10.65
C PRO A 90 11.40 -17.18 10.51
N ILE A 91 11.30 -16.42 11.61
CA ILE A 91 10.94 -14.99 11.55
C ILE A 91 12.10 -14.15 11.02
N ARG A 92 13.34 -14.44 11.42
CA ARG A 92 14.52 -13.69 10.97
C ARG A 92 14.77 -13.85 9.47
N LEU A 93 14.65 -15.09 8.98
CA LEU A 93 14.77 -15.39 7.54
C LEU A 93 13.70 -14.64 6.73
N ASN A 94 12.49 -14.51 7.27
CA ASN A 94 11.43 -13.75 6.60
C ASN A 94 11.72 -12.24 6.55
N VAL A 95 12.29 -11.64 7.60
CA VAL A 95 12.62 -10.21 7.65
C VAL A 95 13.76 -9.89 6.66
N GLU A 96 14.84 -10.67 6.67
CA GLU A 96 15.98 -10.51 5.75
C GLU A 96 15.53 -10.72 4.29
N ALA A 97 14.72 -11.75 4.03
CA ALA A 97 14.18 -12.01 2.70
C ALA A 97 13.28 -10.86 2.22
N LEU A 98 12.46 -10.28 3.09
CA LEU A 98 11.61 -9.14 2.76
C LEU A 98 12.43 -7.88 2.48
N GLN A 99 13.48 -7.64 3.26
CA GLN A 99 14.41 -6.52 3.06
C GLN A 99 15.15 -6.66 1.73
N ALA A 100 15.65 -7.85 1.40
CA ALA A 100 16.28 -8.13 0.11
C ALA A 100 15.29 -7.97 -1.05
N ALA A 101 14.07 -8.52 -0.93
CA ALA A 101 13.04 -8.39 -1.95
C ALA A 101 12.64 -6.93 -2.21
N LEU A 102 12.59 -6.09 -1.16
CA LEU A 102 12.32 -4.66 -1.30
C LEU A 102 13.39 -3.96 -2.15
N VAL A 103 14.66 -4.19 -1.85
CA VAL A 103 15.78 -3.61 -2.61
C VAL A 103 15.81 -4.11 -4.05
N ASP A 104 15.66 -5.43 -4.25
CA ASP A 104 15.68 -6.03 -5.58
C ASP A 104 14.53 -5.51 -6.46
N GLU A 105 13.34 -5.33 -5.89
CA GLU A 105 12.19 -4.80 -6.62
C GLU A 105 12.37 -3.33 -6.98
N LEU A 106 12.88 -2.51 -6.04
CA LEU A 106 13.19 -1.10 -6.31
C LEU A 106 14.21 -0.96 -7.44
N GLU A 107 15.33 -1.71 -7.38
CA GLU A 107 16.38 -1.69 -8.40
C GLU A 107 15.85 -2.14 -9.76
N ARG A 108 15.04 -3.21 -9.78
CA ARG A 108 14.47 -3.76 -11.01
C ARG A 108 13.68 -2.73 -11.80
N TRP A 109 12.87 -1.91 -11.12
CA TRP A 109 12.05 -0.90 -11.78
C TRP A 109 12.76 0.42 -11.96
N ALA A 110 13.70 0.78 -11.07
CA ALA A 110 14.49 1.98 -11.23
C ALA A 110 15.38 1.94 -12.50
N TRP A 111 15.87 0.76 -12.89
CA TRP A 111 16.70 0.61 -14.09
C TRP A 111 16.01 1.04 -15.40
N PRO A 112 14.88 0.45 -15.82
CA PRO A 112 14.18 0.86 -17.05
C PRO A 112 13.61 2.28 -16.94
N VAL A 113 13.24 2.74 -15.75
CA VAL A 113 12.83 4.14 -15.54
C VAL A 113 13.99 5.09 -15.77
N ALA A 114 15.19 4.79 -15.25
CA ALA A 114 16.38 5.60 -15.48
C ALA A 114 16.71 5.67 -16.97
N GLU A 115 16.70 4.53 -17.66
CA GLU A 115 16.94 4.45 -19.10
C GLU A 115 15.94 5.30 -19.89
N ARG A 116 14.64 5.18 -19.59
CA ARG A 116 13.58 5.96 -20.24
C ARG A 116 13.68 7.46 -19.93
N ALA A 117 14.08 7.83 -18.72
CA ALA A 117 14.26 9.21 -18.29
C ALA A 117 15.59 9.82 -18.77
N GLY A 118 16.48 9.03 -19.40
CA GLY A 118 17.82 9.48 -19.79
C GLY A 118 18.73 9.77 -18.59
N THR A 119 18.47 9.15 -17.44
CA THR A 119 19.27 9.28 -16.22
C THR A 119 20.14 8.04 -16.00
N TYR A 120 21.10 8.13 -15.09
CA TYR A 120 22.01 7.03 -14.78
C TYR A 120 21.74 6.46 -13.40
N LEU A 121 21.49 5.15 -13.34
CA LEU A 121 21.41 4.38 -12.09
C LEU A 121 22.71 3.59 -11.88
N HIS A 122 23.40 3.87 -10.77
CA HIS A 122 24.61 3.14 -10.40
C HIS A 122 24.25 1.80 -9.73
N ILE A 123 24.73 0.67 -10.29
CA ILE A 123 24.36 -0.70 -9.83
C ILE A 123 25.21 -1.19 -8.65
N GLY A 124 26.23 -0.44 -8.22
CA GLY A 124 27.11 -0.84 -7.11
C GLY A 124 26.74 -0.18 -5.78
N GLY A 125 27.00 -0.88 -4.66
CA GLY A 125 26.98 -0.30 -3.33
C GLY A 125 26.32 -1.19 -2.27
N ARG A 126 26.23 -0.66 -1.05
CA ARG A 126 25.49 -1.31 0.04
C ARG A 126 23.98 -1.31 -0.29
N PRO A 127 23.19 -2.32 0.16
CA PRO A 127 21.77 -2.40 -0.17
C PRO A 127 20.97 -1.12 0.13
N ASN A 128 21.14 -0.49 1.29
CA ASN A 128 20.47 0.79 1.61
C ASN A 128 20.81 1.91 0.60
N TYR A 129 22.07 2.01 0.17
CA TYR A 129 22.46 3.00 -0.83
C TYR A 129 21.76 2.75 -2.18
N ARG A 130 21.70 1.49 -2.62
CA ARG A 130 21.02 1.12 -3.86
C ARG A 130 19.52 1.34 -3.78
N ALA A 131 18.89 1.00 -2.64
CA ALA A 131 17.49 1.29 -2.37
C ALA A 131 17.19 2.80 -2.47
N ARG A 132 18.02 3.64 -1.83
CA ARG A 132 17.87 5.09 -1.87
C ARG A 132 17.97 5.65 -3.28
N ARG A 133 19.00 5.27 -4.03
CA ARG A 133 19.16 5.70 -5.43
C ARG A 133 18.00 5.26 -6.30
N SER A 134 17.48 4.06 -6.07
CA SER A 134 16.32 3.53 -6.79
C SER A 134 15.05 4.32 -6.47
N VAL A 135 14.80 4.63 -5.20
CA VAL A 135 13.69 5.49 -4.76
C VAL A 135 13.80 6.88 -5.38
N ASP A 136 14.98 7.51 -5.35
CA ASP A 136 15.20 8.83 -5.97
C ASP A 136 14.78 8.82 -7.45
N VAL A 137 15.29 7.86 -8.23
CA VAL A 137 14.98 7.72 -9.66
C VAL A 137 13.49 7.49 -9.90
N LEU A 138 12.87 6.60 -9.13
CA LEU A 138 11.45 6.26 -9.28
C LEU A 138 10.54 7.45 -8.94
N LEU A 139 10.89 8.27 -7.94
CA LEU A 139 10.09 9.43 -7.55
C LEU A 139 10.28 10.61 -8.50
N ASP A 140 11.52 10.87 -8.94
CA ASP A 140 11.83 11.94 -9.90
C ASP A 140 11.15 11.69 -11.26
N SER A 141 11.00 10.42 -11.64
CA SER A 141 10.40 10.00 -12.91
C SER A 141 9.15 9.14 -12.73
N TRP A 142 8.34 9.43 -11.69
CA TRP A 142 7.15 8.64 -11.36
C TRP A 142 6.18 8.38 -12.53
N PRO A 143 5.83 9.37 -13.38
CA PRO A 143 4.98 9.10 -14.54
C PRO A 143 5.62 8.10 -15.51
N ALA A 144 6.95 8.12 -15.66
CA ALA A 144 7.66 7.23 -16.55
C ALA A 144 7.61 5.77 -16.07
N LEU A 145 7.53 5.51 -14.76
CA LEU A 145 7.27 4.18 -14.23
C LEU A 145 5.94 3.65 -14.76
N LEU A 146 4.84 4.38 -14.54
CA LEU A 146 3.51 3.90 -14.93
C LEU A 146 3.32 3.78 -16.45
N ASP A 147 4.10 4.54 -17.22
CA ASP A 147 4.11 4.51 -18.68
C ASP A 147 5.11 3.48 -19.26
N LEU A 148 5.80 2.70 -18.42
CA LEU A 148 6.65 1.63 -18.92
C LEU A 148 5.80 0.59 -19.67
N PRO A 149 6.19 0.20 -20.88
CA PRO A 149 5.50 -0.85 -21.62
C PRO A 149 5.75 -2.23 -20.98
N MET A 150 4.98 -3.21 -21.42
CA MET A 150 5.23 -4.62 -21.10
C MET A 150 6.67 -4.98 -21.44
N THR A 151 7.40 -5.44 -20.42
CA THR A 151 8.83 -5.76 -20.50
C THR A 151 9.06 -7.13 -19.88
N ALA A 152 9.95 -7.91 -20.48
CA ALA A 152 10.37 -9.20 -19.94
C ALA A 152 11.23 -8.98 -18.69
N VAL A 153 10.75 -9.43 -17.53
CA VAL A 153 11.45 -9.34 -16.25
C VAL A 153 11.68 -10.73 -15.65
N MET A 154 12.79 -10.90 -14.95
CA MET A 154 13.11 -12.16 -14.26
C MET A 154 12.47 -12.18 -12.87
N ARG A 155 11.59 -13.15 -12.62
CA ARG A 155 10.93 -13.38 -11.32
C ARG A 155 11.31 -14.74 -10.77
N TRP A 156 11.30 -14.88 -9.44
CA TRP A 156 11.35 -16.18 -8.80
C TRP A 156 9.95 -16.80 -8.78
N SER A 157 9.84 -18.06 -9.19
CA SER A 157 8.63 -18.87 -9.09
C SER A 157 9.02 -20.25 -8.56
N GLY A 158 8.70 -20.50 -7.29
CA GLY A 158 9.28 -21.63 -6.55
C GLY A 158 10.81 -21.54 -6.52
N ASP A 159 11.47 -22.61 -6.97
CA ASP A 159 12.94 -22.72 -6.98
C ASP A 159 13.58 -22.29 -8.32
N ALA A 160 12.79 -21.79 -9.27
CA ALA A 160 13.26 -21.41 -10.59
C ALA A 160 13.11 -19.91 -10.86
N ARG A 161 14.05 -19.36 -11.64
CA ARG A 161 13.90 -18.03 -12.24
C ARG A 161 13.15 -18.16 -13.56
N VAL A 162 12.02 -17.47 -13.67
CA VAL A 162 11.17 -17.44 -14.86
C VAL A 162 11.12 -16.04 -15.45
N VAL A 163 11.01 -15.96 -16.77
CA VAL A 163 10.75 -14.70 -17.47
C VAL A 163 9.24 -14.46 -17.44
N VAL A 164 8.82 -13.32 -16.94
CA VAL A 164 7.42 -12.88 -16.91
C VAL A 164 7.34 -11.55 -17.65
N GLU A 165 6.27 -11.33 -18.40
CA GLU A 165 5.99 -10.01 -18.99
C GLU A 165 5.22 -9.17 -17.97
N GLU A 166 5.82 -8.06 -17.55
CA GLU A 166 5.24 -7.12 -16.60
C GLU A 166 5.43 -5.70 -17.13
N ASP A 167 4.46 -4.83 -16.90
CA ASP A 167 4.63 -3.40 -17.14
C ASP A 167 4.89 -2.63 -15.83
N GLY A 168 5.09 -1.31 -15.94
CA GLY A 168 5.40 -0.53 -14.75
C GLY A 168 4.24 -0.39 -13.75
N VAL A 169 3.00 -0.68 -14.16
CA VAL A 169 1.86 -0.76 -13.23
C VAL A 169 1.98 -2.01 -12.37
N ASP A 170 2.35 -3.15 -12.96
CA ASP A 170 2.64 -4.37 -12.21
C ASP A 170 3.78 -4.14 -11.22
N GLY A 171 4.83 -3.43 -11.66
CA GLY A 171 5.94 -3.05 -10.79
C GLY A 171 5.54 -2.17 -9.61
N GLY A 172 4.73 -1.14 -9.87
CA GLY A 172 4.17 -0.29 -8.82
C GLY A 172 3.33 -1.09 -7.82
N LEU A 173 2.47 -1.99 -8.29
CA LEU A 173 1.66 -2.84 -7.42
C LEU A 173 2.50 -3.85 -6.63
N ALA A 174 3.60 -4.36 -7.20
CA ALA A 174 4.54 -5.24 -6.50
C ALA A 174 5.25 -4.50 -5.35
N LEU A 175 5.68 -3.25 -5.56
CA LEU A 175 6.26 -2.40 -4.52
C LEU A 175 5.24 -2.08 -3.42
N LEU A 176 3.99 -1.77 -3.78
CA LEU A 176 2.92 -1.59 -2.81
C LEU A 176 2.66 -2.87 -2.00
N GLY A 177 2.67 -4.04 -2.63
CA GLY A 177 2.53 -5.32 -1.93
C GLY A 177 3.73 -5.67 -1.03
N LEU A 178 4.92 -5.14 -1.30
CA LEU A 178 6.06 -5.21 -0.38
C LEU A 178 5.84 -4.32 0.83
N HIS A 179 5.45 -3.05 0.62
CA HIS A 179 5.10 -2.11 1.68
C HIS A 179 4.01 -2.68 2.61
N ASP A 180 2.90 -3.17 2.06
CA ASP A 180 1.79 -3.76 2.84
C ASP A 180 2.28 -4.95 3.72
N ARG A 181 3.27 -5.71 3.25
CA ARG A 181 3.88 -6.81 4.03
C ARG A 181 4.80 -6.30 5.14
N VAL A 182 5.54 -5.22 4.90
CA VAL A 182 6.36 -4.58 5.94
C VAL A 182 5.45 -4.03 7.04
N GLU A 183 4.39 -3.30 6.67
CA GLU A 183 3.37 -2.80 7.61
C GLU A 183 2.77 -3.94 8.47
N ALA A 184 2.40 -5.06 7.84
CA ALA A 184 1.87 -6.22 8.55
C ALA A 184 2.89 -6.83 9.52
N LEU A 185 4.16 -6.95 9.11
CA LEU A 185 5.23 -7.50 9.93
C LEU A 185 5.62 -6.58 11.09
N ALA A 186 5.61 -5.27 10.85
CA ALA A 186 5.84 -4.23 11.85
C ALA A 186 4.72 -4.14 12.91
N GLY A 187 3.61 -4.86 12.72
CA GLY A 187 2.42 -4.73 13.56
C GLY A 187 1.65 -3.42 13.33
N ARG A 188 1.98 -2.69 12.24
CA ARG A 188 1.28 -1.50 11.76
C ARG A 188 0.15 -1.83 10.78
N SER A 189 -0.23 -3.09 10.65
CA SER A 189 -1.58 -3.44 10.21
C SER A 189 -2.59 -2.98 11.26
N HIS A 190 -2.72 -1.66 11.42
CA HIS A 190 -3.57 -1.02 12.39
C HIS A 190 -4.99 -1.40 12.06
N ARG A 191 -5.72 -1.89 13.06
CA ARG A 191 -7.14 -2.12 12.90
C ARG A 191 -7.78 -0.77 12.58
N SER A 192 -8.32 -0.64 11.38
CA SER A 192 -9.01 0.57 10.96
C SER A 192 -10.48 0.43 11.33
N ASP A 193 -10.95 1.26 12.25
CA ASP A 193 -12.37 1.36 12.56
C ASP A 193 -13.04 2.26 11.52
N ARG A 194 -13.98 1.69 10.76
CA ARG A 194 -14.81 2.48 9.84
C ARG A 194 -15.88 3.21 10.62
N LEU A 195 -16.00 4.48 10.34
CA LEU A 195 -16.95 5.37 11.00
C LEU A 195 -18.18 5.56 10.13
N TRP A 196 -19.34 5.62 10.77
CA TRP A 196 -20.64 5.65 10.10
C TRP A 196 -21.07 7.06 9.67
N THR A 197 -20.29 8.08 10.04
CA THR A 197 -20.56 9.47 9.70
C THR A 197 -20.02 9.79 8.30
N PRO A 198 -20.79 10.47 7.42
CA PRO A 198 -20.30 10.91 6.13
C PRO A 198 -19.22 11.97 6.32
N CYS A 199 -18.19 11.94 5.47
CA CYS A 199 -17.15 12.96 5.46
C CYS A 199 -17.76 14.34 5.13
N PRO A 200 -17.52 15.40 5.92
CA PRO A 200 -18.09 16.73 5.68
C PRO A 200 -17.57 17.38 4.40
N ALA A 201 -16.38 17.00 3.93
CA ALA A 201 -15.77 17.57 2.73
C ALA A 201 -16.26 16.93 1.42
N CYS A 202 -16.64 15.65 1.42
CA CYS A 202 -17.03 14.95 0.20
C CYS A 202 -18.36 14.19 0.29
N SER A 203 -19.03 14.25 1.44
CA SER A 203 -20.31 13.62 1.75
C SER A 203 -20.36 12.10 1.54
N ARG A 204 -19.21 11.42 1.61
CA ARG A 204 -19.11 9.95 1.47
C ARG A 204 -18.87 9.27 2.82
N LEU A 205 -19.49 8.10 3.01
CA LEU A 205 -19.24 7.17 4.12
C LEU A 205 -17.88 6.51 3.94
N SER A 206 -16.82 7.24 4.27
CA SER A 206 -15.44 6.83 4.03
C SER A 206 -14.50 7.36 5.11
N LEU A 207 -15.03 7.78 6.27
CA LEU A 207 -14.22 8.13 7.42
C LEU A 207 -13.73 6.84 8.08
N GLU A 208 -12.44 6.80 8.38
CA GLU A 208 -11.81 5.72 9.12
C GLU A 208 -10.84 6.28 10.14
N ARG A 209 -10.73 5.55 11.26
CA ARG A 209 -9.75 5.81 12.30
C ARG A 209 -8.83 4.62 12.42
N GLN A 210 -7.53 4.85 12.42
CA GLN A 210 -6.58 3.80 12.75
C GLN A 210 -6.46 3.67 14.27
N GLU A 211 -6.38 2.43 14.76
CA GLU A 211 -6.15 2.15 16.17
C GLU A 211 -4.87 2.86 16.67
N GLY A 212 -5.03 3.73 17.69
CA GLY A 212 -3.96 4.56 18.24
C GLY A 212 -3.82 5.95 17.60
N ASP A 213 -4.50 6.24 16.47
CA ASP A 213 -4.45 7.56 15.86
C ASP A 213 -5.35 8.56 16.62
N SER A 214 -4.87 9.80 16.74
CA SER A 214 -5.61 10.94 17.28
C SER A 214 -6.48 11.62 16.22
N HIS A 215 -6.33 11.23 14.95
CA HIS A 215 -7.05 11.79 13.82
C HIS A 215 -7.93 10.75 13.13
N ILE A 216 -8.97 11.27 12.48
CA ILE A 216 -9.87 10.55 11.59
C ILE A 216 -9.59 11.04 10.18
N ASN A 217 -9.44 10.10 9.26
CA ASN A 217 -9.12 10.39 7.88
C ASN A 217 -10.24 9.91 6.97
N CYS A 218 -10.64 10.74 6.01
CA CYS A 218 -11.48 10.28 4.92
C CYS A 218 -10.61 9.49 3.94
N ARG A 219 -10.86 8.19 3.80
CA ARG A 219 -10.15 7.33 2.83
C ARG A 219 -10.27 7.83 1.39
N ARG A 220 -11.33 8.59 1.07
CA ARG A 220 -11.64 9.07 -0.29
C ARG A 220 -11.05 10.43 -0.62
N CYS A 221 -11.41 11.47 0.14
CA CYS A 221 -10.94 12.84 -0.14
C CYS A 221 -9.73 13.25 0.72
N ARG A 222 -9.26 12.38 1.61
CA ARG A 222 -8.14 12.61 2.54
C ARG A 222 -8.36 13.78 3.49
N HIS A 223 -9.60 14.26 3.62
CA HIS A 223 -9.95 15.20 4.66
C HIS A 223 -9.64 14.59 6.03
N ARG A 224 -8.85 15.32 6.81
CA ARG A 224 -8.38 14.94 8.13
C ARG A 224 -9.13 15.79 9.16
N MET A 225 -9.65 15.14 10.18
CA MET A 225 -10.34 15.80 11.29
C MET A 225 -9.89 15.20 12.61
N THR A 226 -10.04 15.96 13.69
CA THR A 226 -9.77 15.46 15.04
C THR A 226 -10.93 14.58 15.53
N LEU A 227 -10.71 13.86 16.63
CA LEU A 227 -11.79 13.15 17.32
C LEU A 227 -12.90 14.10 17.78
N ASP A 228 -12.53 15.29 18.29
CA ASP A 228 -13.49 16.30 18.73
C ASP A 228 -14.37 16.82 17.57
N ASP A 229 -13.76 17.05 16.41
CA ASP A 229 -14.50 17.45 15.19
C ASP A 229 -15.52 16.38 14.77
N TYR A 230 -15.11 15.11 14.83
CA TYR A 230 -15.99 13.99 14.50
C TYR A 230 -17.14 13.82 15.49
N ASP A 231 -16.88 13.98 16.78
CA ASP A 231 -17.91 13.91 17.82
C ASP A 231 -18.93 15.03 17.66
N ASN A 232 -18.46 16.24 17.36
CA ASN A 232 -19.33 17.38 17.06
C ASN A 232 -20.18 17.12 15.81
N LEU A 233 -19.58 16.63 14.73
CA LEU A 233 -20.29 16.28 13.50
C LEU A 233 -21.36 15.20 13.76
N SER A 234 -21.02 14.17 14.53
CA SER A 234 -21.92 13.06 14.84
C SER A 234 -23.11 13.53 15.70
N ARG A 235 -22.88 14.45 16.65
CA ARG A 235 -23.96 15.07 17.45
C ARG A 235 -24.89 15.94 16.60
N ILE A 236 -24.35 16.72 15.66
CA ILE A 236 -25.15 17.54 14.76
C ILE A 236 -26.07 16.66 13.91
N LEU A 237 -25.53 15.57 13.35
CA LEU A 237 -26.31 14.65 12.53
C LEU A 237 -27.37 13.91 13.33
N ALA A 238 -27.06 13.44 14.54
CA ALA A 238 -28.03 12.79 15.42
C ALA A 238 -29.24 13.71 15.70
N ARG A 239 -29.00 14.99 16.02
CA ARG A 239 -30.06 15.97 16.24
C ARG A 239 -30.89 16.25 15.00
N ALA A 240 -30.27 16.28 13.82
CA ALA A 240 -30.99 16.46 12.56
C ALA A 240 -31.93 15.28 12.29
N TYR A 241 -31.48 14.04 12.54
CA TYR A 241 -32.32 12.85 12.40
C TYR A 241 -33.50 12.84 13.37
N GLU A 242 -33.32 13.29 14.61
CA GLU A 242 -34.42 13.36 15.60
C GLU A 242 -35.50 14.37 15.19
N HIS A 243 -35.13 15.48 14.56
CA HIS A 243 -36.07 16.50 14.10
C HIS A 243 -36.88 16.04 12.87
N ASP A 244 -36.27 15.27 11.96
CA ASP A 244 -36.96 14.76 10.76
C ASP A 244 -37.87 13.56 11.04
N ALA A 245 -37.73 12.91 12.20
CA ALA A 245 -38.53 11.76 12.62
C ALA A 245 -39.78 12.14 13.46
N ALA A 246 -39.91 13.40 13.85
CA ALA A 246 -41.04 13.96 14.62
C ALA A 246 -42.07 14.62 13.72
#